data_AF-A0AA38CFL6-F1
#
_entry.id   AF-A0AA38CFL6-F1
#
_cell.length_a   1.000
_cell.length_b   1.000
_cell.length_c   1.000
_cell.angle_alpha   90.00
_cell.angle_beta   90.00
_cell.angle_gamma   90.00
#
_symmetry.space_group_name_H-M   'P 1'
#
loop_
_entity.id
_entity.type
_entity.pdbx_description
1 polymer ?
#
loop_
_entity_poly.entity_id
_entity_poly.type
_entity_poly.pdbx_seq_one_letter_code
_entity_poly.pdbx_strand_id
1 'polypeptide(L)'
;TEPVEEVREFWGLIKLYSDGSAVRTPDPTTPASSQFTDGVASKDVVINPGTGVWARIFKPETASQKPPLVIYFHGGGFVVCSTACVEYHAFLH
;
A
#
# COMPACT_ATOMS: atom_id res chain seq x y z
N THR A 1 -25.73 12.64 -23.90
CA THR A 1 -24.93 12.79 -22.68
C THR A 1 -23.65 13.49 -23.07
N GLU A 2 -23.19 14.45 -22.27
CA GLU A 2 -21.90 15.11 -22.50
C GLU A 2 -20.76 14.08 -22.48
N PRO A 3 -19.69 14.27 -23.26
CA PRO A 3 -18.52 13.39 -23.22
C PRO A 3 -17.83 13.46 -21.85
N VAL A 4 -17.33 12.31 -21.38
CA VAL A 4 -16.53 12.24 -20.15
C VAL A 4 -15.11 12.70 -20.46
N GLU A 5 -14.79 13.92 -20.04
CA GLU A 5 -13.47 14.54 -20.24
C GLU A 5 -12.64 14.57 -18.95
N GLU A 6 -11.31 14.56 -19.09
CA GLU A 6 -10.37 14.79 -18.00
C GLU A 6 -10.50 16.26 -17.56
N VAL A 7 -10.74 16.51 -16.27
CA VAL A 7 -10.92 17.87 -15.73
C VAL A 7 -9.74 18.33 -14.90
N ARG A 8 -8.98 17.40 -14.30
CA ARG A 8 -7.83 17.73 -13.47
C ARG A 8 -6.88 16.55 -13.31
N GLU A 9 -5.60 16.87 -13.23
CA GLU A 9 -4.53 15.94 -12.89
C GLU A 9 -3.84 16.41 -11.60
N PHE A 10 -3.54 15.45 -10.72
CA PHE A 10 -2.86 15.68 -9.44
C PHE A 10 -1.53 14.93 -9.40
N TRP A 11 -0.43 15.67 -9.54
CA TRP A 11 0.95 15.22 -9.32
C TRP A 11 1.38 13.97 -10.11
N GLY A 12 0.73 13.69 -11.24
CA GLY A 12 0.93 12.51 -12.08
C GLY A 12 0.30 11.23 -11.52
N LEU A 13 -0.40 11.31 -10.39
CA LEU A 13 -0.91 10.16 -9.65
C LEU A 13 -2.40 9.91 -9.86
N ILE A 14 -3.18 10.97 -10.07
CA ILE A 14 -4.63 10.88 -10.15
C ILE A 14 -5.13 11.75 -11.29
N LYS A 15 -5.93 11.15 -12.18
CA LYS A 15 -6.71 11.84 -13.20
C LYS A 15 -8.17 11.85 -12.79
N LEU A 16 -8.76 13.02 -12.63
CA LEU A 16 -10.17 13.22 -12.32
C LEU A 16 -10.94 13.55 -13.59
N TYR A 17 -12.10 12.92 -13.77
CA TYR A 17 -12.97 13.12 -14.92
C TYR A 17 -14.25 13.88 -14.52
N SER A 18 -14.89 14.48 -15.52
CA SER A 18 -16.10 15.30 -15.40
C SER A 18 -17.30 14.57 -14.79
N ASP A 19 -17.36 13.25 -14.87
CA ASP A 19 -18.38 12.40 -14.23
C ASP A 19 -18.07 12.07 -12.75
N GLY A 20 -16.96 12.58 -12.21
CA GLY A 20 -16.49 12.32 -10.85
C GLY A 20 -15.68 11.03 -10.72
N SER A 21 -15.50 10.26 -11.78
CA SER A 21 -14.59 9.11 -11.77
C SER A 21 -13.14 9.57 -11.69
N ALA A 22 -12.29 8.70 -11.10
CA ALA A 22 -10.87 8.96 -10.98
C ALA A 22 -10.07 7.73 -11.38
N VAL A 23 -9.03 7.93 -12.18
CA VAL A 23 -8.05 6.90 -12.52
C VAL A 23 -6.76 7.20 -11.77
N ARG A 24 -6.24 6.19 -11.08
CA ARG A 24 -4.96 6.27 -10.37
C ARG A 24 -3.86 5.65 -11.22
N THR A 25 -2.73 6.32 -11.28
CA THR A 25 -1.50 5.72 -11.80
C THR A 25 -1.11 4.56 -10.87
N PRO A 26 -0.79 3.36 -11.38
CA PRO A 26 -0.38 2.25 -10.53
C PRO A 26 0.86 2.59 -9.72
N ASP A 27 0.80 2.36 -8.41
CA ASP A 27 1.96 2.53 -7.53
C ASP A 27 2.98 1.40 -7.77
N PRO A 28 4.30 1.68 -7.75
CA PRO A 28 5.31 0.65 -7.73
C PRO A 28 5.16 -0.19 -6.45
N THR A 29 5.04 -1.51 -6.60
CA THR A 29 4.89 -2.43 -5.47
C THR A 29 5.97 -3.50 -5.44
N THR A 30 6.25 -4.03 -4.25
CA THR A 30 7.11 -5.20 -4.04
C THR A 30 6.33 -6.35 -3.40
N PRO A 31 6.56 -7.61 -3.79
CA PRO A 31 5.92 -8.75 -3.15
C PRO A 31 6.40 -8.92 -1.70
N ALA A 32 5.55 -9.49 -0.84
CA ALA A 32 5.99 -9.96 0.47
C ALA A 32 6.91 -11.18 0.32
N SER A 33 7.85 -11.35 1.23
CA SER A 33 8.78 -12.48 1.25
C SER A 33 8.91 -13.07 2.64
N SER A 34 8.65 -14.36 2.77
CA SER A 34 8.89 -15.08 4.03
C SER A 34 10.37 -15.35 4.31
N GLN A 35 11.26 -15.04 3.36
CA GLN A 35 12.71 -15.10 3.56
C GLN A 35 13.18 -13.80 4.20
N PHE A 36 14.07 -13.91 5.19
CA PHE A 36 14.69 -12.73 5.78
C PHE A 36 15.64 -12.11 4.76
N THR A 37 15.33 -10.87 4.38
CA THR A 37 16.22 -10.00 3.62
C THR A 37 16.56 -8.84 4.55
N ASP A 38 17.81 -8.40 4.62
CA ASP A 38 18.25 -7.32 5.53
C ASP A 38 17.74 -7.43 6.99
N GLY A 39 17.52 -8.67 7.47
CA GLY A 39 17.04 -8.95 8.82
C GLY A 39 15.52 -8.85 9.03
N VAL A 40 14.71 -8.66 7.98
CA VAL A 40 13.24 -8.62 8.06
C VAL A 40 12.60 -9.59 7.06
N ALA A 41 11.57 -10.31 7.52
CA ALA A 41 10.68 -11.09 6.66
C ALA A 41 9.30 -10.44 6.65
N SER A 42 8.56 -10.59 5.55
CA SER A 42 7.22 -10.03 5.37
C SER A 42 6.19 -11.03 4.87
N LYS A 43 4.92 -10.82 5.23
CA LYS A 43 3.80 -11.64 4.76
C LYS A 43 2.52 -10.83 4.64
N ASP A 44 1.80 -11.02 3.55
CA ASP A 44 0.47 -10.43 3.34
C ASP A 44 -0.63 -11.32 3.95
N VAL A 45 -1.57 -10.69 4.65
CA VAL A 45 -2.71 -11.35 5.30
C VAL A 45 -3.98 -10.57 4.99
N VAL A 46 -4.98 -11.26 4.42
CA VAL A 46 -6.31 -10.70 4.22
C VAL A 46 -7.04 -10.63 5.56
N ILE A 47 -7.51 -9.42 5.92
CA ILE A 47 -8.27 -9.17 7.15
C ILE A 47 -9.77 -9.30 6.87
N ASN A 48 -10.24 -8.70 5.78
CA ASN A 48 -11.63 -8.77 5.37
C ASN A 48 -11.74 -8.89 3.84
N PRO A 49 -12.15 -10.06 3.31
CA PRO A 49 -12.28 -10.25 1.88
C PRO A 49 -13.44 -9.46 1.26
N GLY A 50 -14.49 -9.14 2.03
CA GLY A 50 -15.65 -8.39 1.55
C GLY A 50 -15.35 -6.91 1.28
N THR A 51 -14.35 -6.34 1.94
CA THR A 51 -13.89 -4.96 1.73
C THR A 51 -12.55 -4.90 0.99
N GLY A 52 -11.91 -6.04 0.75
CA GLY A 52 -10.55 -6.12 0.21
C GLY A 52 -9.47 -5.61 1.17
N VAL A 53 -9.76 -5.51 2.47
CA VAL A 53 -8.78 -5.03 3.46
C VAL A 53 -7.80 -6.14 3.81
N TRP A 54 -6.51 -5.83 3.72
CA TRP A 54 -5.40 -6.70 4.05
C TRP A 54 -4.29 -5.90 4.73
N ALA A 55 -3.35 -6.59 5.35
CA ALA A 55 -2.16 -5.98 5.94
C ALA A 55 -0.91 -6.80 5.60
N ARG A 56 0.23 -6.11 5.50
CA ARG A 56 1.55 -6.74 5.47
C ARG A 56 2.13 -6.78 6.88
N ILE A 57 2.46 -7.99 7.35
CA ILE A 57 3.16 -8.21 8.61
C ILE A 57 4.65 -8.19 8.32
N PHE A 58 5.41 -7.42 9.10
CA PHE A 58 6.87 -7.40 9.08
C PHE A 58 7.39 -8.02 10.37
N LYS A 59 8.35 -8.93 10.26
CA LYS A 59 8.95 -9.63 11.38
C LYS A 59 10.48 -9.51 11.30
N PRO A 60 11.12 -8.83 12.26
CA PRO A 60 12.58 -8.85 12.40
C PRO A 60 13.10 -10.25 12.76
N GLU A 61 14.27 -10.62 12.25
CA GLU A 61 14.96 -11.87 12.54
C GLU A 61 15.33 -11.98 14.03
N THR A 62 15.68 -10.84 14.63
CA THR A 62 16.04 -10.71 16.05
C THR A 62 14.85 -10.59 16.99
N ALA A 63 13.62 -10.69 16.48
CA ALA A 63 12.42 -10.55 17.31
C ALA A 63 12.38 -11.62 18.41
N SER A 64 12.13 -11.17 19.65
CA SER A 64 11.92 -12.07 20.78
C SER A 64 10.60 -12.86 20.62
N GLN A 65 10.30 -13.77 21.54
CA GLN A 65 9.05 -14.54 21.50
C GLN A 65 7.78 -13.67 21.60
N LYS A 66 7.89 -12.47 22.19
CA LYS A 66 6.79 -11.51 22.37
C LYS A 66 7.31 -10.08 22.15
N PRO A 67 7.55 -9.67 20.90
CA PRO A 67 7.95 -8.30 20.62
C PRO A 67 6.77 -7.34 20.81
N PRO A 68 7.02 -6.04 21.02
CA PRO A 68 5.98 -5.02 20.89
C PRO A 68 5.32 -5.09 19.51
N LEU A 69 4.01 -4.86 19.46
CA LEU A 69 3.26 -4.76 18.21
C LEU A 69 3.11 -3.29 17.83
N VAL A 70 3.54 -2.95 16.61
CA VAL A 70 3.30 -1.64 16.00
C VAL A 70 2.28 -1.80 14.88
N ILE A 71 1.22 -0.98 14.92
CA ILE A 71 0.25 -0.90 13.83
C ILE A 71 0.57 0.35 13.02
N TYR A 72 1.03 0.15 11.80
CA TYR A 72 1.43 1.22 10.89
C TYR A 72 0.38 1.42 9.80
N PHE A 73 0.05 2.68 9.52
CA PHE A 73 -0.79 3.10 8.40
C PHE A 73 0.07 3.93 7.45
N HIS A 74 0.07 3.57 6.17
CA HIS A 74 0.84 4.31 5.17
C HIS A 74 0.21 5.68 4.88
N GLY A 75 0.99 6.57 4.27
CA GLY A 75 0.53 7.88 3.81
C GLY A 75 -0.21 7.82 2.47
N GLY A 76 -0.03 8.83 1.60
CA GLY A 76 -0.68 8.85 0.29
C GLY A 76 -2.03 9.59 0.26
N GLY A 77 -2.26 10.49 1.21
CA GLY A 77 -3.41 11.40 1.19
C GLY A 77 -4.77 10.70 1.16
N PHE A 78 -4.85 9.47 1.67
CA PHE A 78 -6.04 8.60 1.68
C PHE A 78 -6.50 8.07 0.31
N VAL A 79 -5.75 8.34 -0.76
CA VAL A 79 -6.19 8.05 -2.13
C VAL A 79 -5.21 7.21 -2.94
N VAL A 80 -3.94 7.14 -2.56
CA VAL A 80 -2.91 6.36 -3.27
C VAL A 80 -2.10 5.50 -2.30
N CYS A 81 -1.31 4.59 -2.88
CA CYS A 81 -0.46 3.64 -2.21
C CYS A 81 -1.18 2.50 -1.46
N SER A 82 -0.37 1.55 -0.99
CA SER A 82 -0.74 0.42 -0.15
C SER A 82 0.48 0.04 0.72
N THR A 83 0.31 -0.92 1.64
CA THR A 83 1.45 -1.47 2.41
C THR A 83 2.46 -2.26 1.55
N ALA A 84 2.18 -2.48 0.26
CA ALA A 84 3.12 -3.09 -0.69
C ALA A 84 3.92 -2.07 -1.51
N CYS A 85 3.63 -0.77 -1.41
CA CYS A 85 4.40 0.25 -2.12
C CYS A 85 5.87 0.22 -1.69
N VAL A 86 6.77 0.37 -2.65
CA VAL A 86 8.21 0.15 -2.45
C VAL A 86 8.78 1.04 -1.35
N GLU A 87 8.30 2.28 -1.22
CA GLU A 87 8.75 3.26 -0.23
C GLU A 87 8.36 2.84 1.19
N TYR A 88 7.12 2.38 1.38
CA TYR A 88 6.62 1.95 2.69
C TYR A 88 7.14 0.58 3.07
N HIS A 89 7.33 -0.30 2.10
CA HIS A 89 7.99 -1.58 2.33
C HIS A 89 9.43 -1.36 2.78
N ALA A 90 10.21 -0.54 2.07
CA ALA A 90 11.60 -0.24 2.42
C ALA A 90 11.73 0.49 3.76
N PHE A 91 10.76 1.31 4.16
CA PHE A 91 10.76 1.97 5.47
C PHE A 91 10.54 0.98 6.63
N LEU A 92 9.77 -0.09 6.41
CA LEU A 92 9.42 -1.09 7.44
C LEU A 92 10.33 -2.32 7.43
N HIS A 93 11.30 -2.35 6.53
CA HIS A 93 12.22 -3.44 6.27
C HIS A 93 13.64 -3.00 6.63
#